data_AF-A0A1W0A2S3-F1
#
_entry.id   AF-A0A1W0A2S3-F1
#
_cell.length_a   1.000
_cell.length_b   1.000
_cell.length_c   1.000
_cell.angle_alpha   90.00
_cell.angle_beta   90.00
_cell.angle_gamma   90.00
#
_symmetry.space_group_name_H-M   'P 1'
#
loop_
_entity.id
_entity.type
_entity.pdbx_description
1 polymer ?
#
loop_
_entity_poly.entity_id
_entity_poly.type
_entity_poly.pdbx_seq_one_letter_code
_entity_poly.pdbx_strand_id
1 'polypeptide(L)'
;MDAGDLQAYLINTRNNITTKTTCSTLKLAWAIANGLADIHHKGCIHRDLKSQNVLLSAKYYIKLAGLGLTRAVDTTMTPKTGTLNWTAPEVLKDDGQGHYNFPADICSFGVVLTELYTLDTLHSSLHSSQFLILNRVCDGSLHPILSDNCPSWYKS
;
A
#
# COMPACT_ATOMS: atom_id res chain seq x y z
N MET A 1 -14.51 1.22 -9.86
CA MET A 1 -14.14 1.44 -11.28
C MET A 1 -14.44 0.18 -12.08
N ASP A 2 -14.44 0.26 -13.41
CA ASP A 2 -14.85 -0.79 -14.34
C ASP A 2 -13.90 -1.99 -14.46
N ALA A 3 -12.63 -1.83 -14.06
CA ALA A 3 -11.63 -2.91 -14.04
C ALA A 3 -11.33 -3.46 -12.63
N GLY A 4 -12.11 -3.10 -11.61
CA GLY A 4 -11.97 -3.63 -10.25
C GLY A 4 -10.90 -2.92 -9.41
N ASP A 5 -10.32 -3.68 -8.48
CA ASP A 5 -9.24 -3.23 -7.58
C ASP A 5 -7.90 -3.93 -7.88
N LEU A 6 -6.82 -3.41 -7.31
CA LEU A 6 -5.47 -3.91 -7.52
C LEU A 6 -5.28 -5.32 -6.96
N GLN A 7 -5.96 -5.69 -5.87
CA GLN A 7 -5.84 -7.02 -5.30
C GLN A 7 -6.34 -8.08 -6.29
N ALA A 8 -7.54 -7.89 -6.82
CA ALA A 8 -8.12 -8.76 -7.84
C ALA A 8 -7.26 -8.79 -9.12
N TYR A 9 -6.70 -7.64 -9.51
CA TYR A 9 -5.77 -7.57 -10.65
C TYR A 9 -4.51 -8.41 -10.44
N LEU A 10 -3.87 -8.34 -9.26
CA LEU A 10 -2.66 -9.11 -8.95
C LEU A 10 -2.94 -10.61 -8.94
N ILE A 11 -4.03 -11.03 -8.28
CA ILE A 11 -4.45 -12.45 -8.24
C ILE A 11 -4.70 -12.98 -9.65
N ASN A 12 -5.43 -12.23 -10.48
CA ASN A 12 -5.73 -12.65 -11.85
C ASN A 12 -4.45 -12.71 -12.70
N THR A 13 -3.55 -11.72 -12.56
CA THR A 13 -2.27 -11.70 -13.27
C THR A 13 -1.40 -12.90 -12.89
N ARG A 14 -1.32 -13.23 -11.59
CA ARG A 14 -0.59 -14.41 -11.10
C ARG A 14 -1.13 -15.73 -11.66
N ASN A 15 -2.45 -15.83 -11.79
CA ASN A 15 -3.12 -17.02 -12.30
C ASN A 15 -3.20 -17.06 -13.85
N ASN A 16 -2.53 -16.15 -14.56
CA ASN A 16 -2.61 -16.00 -16.01
C ASN A 16 -4.05 -15.81 -16.54
N ILE A 17 -4.92 -15.19 -15.74
CA ILE A 17 -6.29 -14.85 -16.11
C ILE A 17 -6.28 -13.49 -16.80
N THR A 18 -6.93 -13.40 -17.96
CA THR A 18 -7.06 -12.14 -18.71
C THR A 18 -7.75 -11.07 -17.87
N THR A 19 -7.05 -9.96 -17.64
CA THR A 19 -7.58 -8.78 -16.95
C THR A 19 -8.14 -7.76 -17.95
N LYS A 20 -9.12 -6.95 -17.52
CA LYS A 20 -9.74 -5.92 -18.37
C LYS A 20 -8.82 -4.76 -18.75
N THR A 21 -7.69 -4.64 -18.07
CA THR A 21 -6.72 -3.56 -18.23
C THR A 21 -5.33 -4.14 -18.05
N THR A 22 -4.32 -3.58 -18.73
CA THR A 22 -2.92 -3.95 -18.52
C THR A 22 -2.18 -2.70 -18.07
N CYS A 23 -1.58 -2.75 -16.88
CA CYS A 23 -0.81 -1.65 -16.33
C CYS A 23 0.53 -2.13 -15.82
N SER A 24 1.60 -1.42 -16.19
CA SER A 24 2.93 -1.72 -15.67
C SER A 24 3.00 -1.43 -14.17
N THR A 25 3.72 -2.26 -13.42
CA THR A 25 4.01 -2.06 -11.99
C THR A 25 4.48 -0.64 -11.67
N LEU A 26 5.33 -0.06 -12.52
CA LEU A 26 5.82 1.30 -12.34
C LEU A 26 4.71 2.36 -12.39
N LYS A 27 3.79 2.27 -13.35
CA LYS A 27 2.63 3.18 -13.45
C LYS A 27 1.72 3.05 -12.23
N LEU A 28 1.52 1.84 -11.72
CA LEU A 28 0.75 1.59 -10.50
C LEU A 28 1.41 2.25 -9.29
N ALA A 29 2.69 1.97 -9.06
CA ALA A 29 3.48 2.56 -7.98
C ALA A 29 3.48 4.10 -8.05
N TRP A 30 3.73 4.66 -9.24
CA TRP A 30 3.74 6.10 -9.46
C TRP A 30 2.39 6.76 -9.19
N ALA A 31 1.29 6.15 -9.66
CA ALA A 31 -0.04 6.71 -9.42
C ALA A 31 -0.44 6.67 -7.93
N ILE A 32 -0.10 5.60 -7.23
CA ILE A 32 -0.34 5.48 -5.79
C ILE A 32 0.49 6.51 -5.03
N ALA A 33 1.78 6.65 -5.35
CA ALA A 33 2.66 7.62 -4.72
C ALA A 33 2.16 9.07 -4.88
N ASN A 34 1.74 9.46 -6.09
CA ASN A 34 1.17 10.80 -6.31
C ASN A 34 -0.13 11.00 -5.56
N GLY A 35 -1.04 10.01 -5.57
CA GLY A 35 -2.28 10.12 -4.81
C GLY A 35 -2.03 10.27 -3.31
N LEU A 36 -1.01 9.61 -2.78
CA LEU A 36 -0.61 9.71 -1.37
C LEU A 36 0.01 11.08 -1.07
N ALA A 37 0.90 11.56 -1.96
CA ALA A 37 1.50 12.89 -1.86
C ALA A 37 0.43 14.00 -1.87
N ASP A 38 -0.61 13.89 -2.70
CA ASP A 38 -1.73 14.84 -2.74
C ASP A 38 -2.52 14.89 -1.42
N ILE A 39 -2.67 13.73 -0.76
CA ILE A 39 -3.35 13.62 0.54
C ILE A 39 -2.46 14.25 1.63
N HIS A 40 -1.17 13.91 1.63
CA HIS A 40 -0.20 14.42 2.60
C HIS A 40 -0.01 15.94 2.48
N HIS A 41 0.03 16.47 1.24
CA HIS A 41 0.13 17.90 0.99
C HIS A 41 -1.05 18.69 1.55
N LYS A 42 -2.23 18.07 1.67
CA LYS A 42 -3.42 18.66 2.30
C LYS A 42 -3.41 18.55 3.84
N GLY A 43 -2.32 18.07 4.44
CA GLY A 43 -2.23 17.83 5.88
C GLY A 43 -3.07 16.66 6.36
N CYS A 44 -3.43 15.74 5.45
CA CYS A 44 -4.25 14.57 5.74
C CYS A 44 -3.43 13.29 5.65
N ILE A 45 -3.91 12.24 6.33
CA ILE A 45 -3.35 10.89 6.30
C ILE A 45 -4.42 9.95 5.75
N HIS A 46 -4.06 9.04 4.85
CA HIS A 46 -4.97 8.08 4.22
C HIS A 46 -5.50 7.04 5.21
N ARG A 47 -4.63 6.41 6.02
CA ARG A 47 -4.93 5.46 7.11
C ARG A 47 -5.48 4.08 6.75
N ASP A 48 -5.86 3.85 5.49
CA ASP A 48 -6.27 2.51 5.02
C ASP A 48 -5.67 2.19 3.63
N LEU A 49 -4.39 2.53 3.41
CA LEU A 49 -3.76 2.24 2.13
C LEU A 49 -3.51 0.72 1.99
N LYS A 50 -4.17 0.10 1.03
CA LYS A 50 -4.05 -1.33 0.69
C LYS A 50 -4.44 -1.56 -0.77
N SER A 51 -4.04 -2.69 -1.36
CA SER A 51 -4.35 -3.02 -2.75
C SER A 51 -5.86 -3.02 -3.07
N GLN A 52 -6.71 -3.40 -2.13
CA GLN A 52 -8.18 -3.32 -2.28
C GLN A 52 -8.70 -1.88 -2.46
N ASN A 53 -7.96 -0.89 -1.94
CA ASN A 53 -8.30 0.51 -2.03
C ASN A 53 -7.61 1.22 -3.22
N VAL A 54 -6.91 0.47 -4.08
CA VAL A 54 -6.38 0.98 -5.36
C VAL A 54 -7.32 0.51 -6.47
N LEU A 55 -8.11 1.43 -7.02
CA LEU A 55 -9.10 1.11 -8.06
C LEU A 55 -8.50 1.31 -9.45
N LEU A 56 -8.83 0.38 -10.36
CA LEU A 56 -8.34 0.33 -11.73
C LEU A 56 -9.49 0.51 -12.72
N SER A 57 -9.23 1.25 -13.81
CA SER A 57 -10.14 1.41 -14.94
C SER A 57 -9.62 0.71 -16.20
N ALA A 58 -10.54 0.27 -17.07
CA ALA A 58 -10.18 -0.24 -18.39
C ALA A 58 -9.58 0.86 -19.29
N LYS A 59 -9.81 2.13 -18.95
CA LYS A 59 -9.22 3.30 -19.62
C LYS A 59 -7.89 3.75 -19.03
N TYR A 60 -7.17 2.84 -18.34
CA TYR A 60 -5.84 3.09 -17.74
C TYR A 60 -5.79 4.14 -16.62
N TYR A 61 -6.92 4.50 -16.03
CA TYR A 61 -6.95 5.35 -14.84
C TYR A 61 -6.77 4.52 -13.56
N ILE A 62 -5.99 5.06 -12.63
CA ILE A 62 -5.77 4.51 -11.30
C ILE A 62 -6.27 5.54 -10.28
N LYS A 63 -7.05 5.12 -9.29
CA LYS A 63 -7.51 5.99 -8.21
C LYS A 63 -7.32 5.35 -6.85
N LEU A 64 -6.87 6.14 -5.88
CA LEU A 64 -6.96 5.78 -4.48
C LEU A 64 -8.40 5.97 -3.98
N ALA A 65 -8.91 4.93 -3.33
CA ALA A 65 -10.19 4.88 -2.65
C ALA A 65 -9.96 4.59 -1.16
N GLY A 66 -11.02 4.40 -0.36
CA GLY A 66 -10.87 4.15 1.08
C GLY A 66 -10.63 5.40 1.92
N LEU A 67 -10.98 6.58 1.39
CA LEU A 67 -10.83 7.86 2.10
C LEU A 67 -11.78 8.04 3.30
N GLY A 68 -12.62 7.04 3.62
CA GLY A 68 -13.55 7.09 4.75
C GLY A 68 -12.85 7.16 6.12
N LEU A 69 -11.56 6.81 6.17
CA LEU A 69 -10.72 6.93 7.36
C LEU A 69 -9.71 8.09 7.25
N THR A 70 -9.69 8.81 6.14
CA THR A 70 -8.77 9.92 5.92
C THR A 70 -9.05 11.06 6.89
N ARG A 71 -7.99 11.59 7.50
CA ARG A 71 -8.14 12.57 8.58
C ARG A 71 -6.96 13.55 8.62
N ALA A 72 -7.23 14.78 9.00
CA ALA A 72 -6.21 15.79 9.22
C ALA A 72 -5.35 15.43 10.44
N VAL A 73 -4.04 15.62 10.32
CA VAL A 73 -3.03 15.28 11.34
C VAL A 73 -3.32 15.96 12.69
N ASP A 74 -3.89 17.17 12.68
CA ASP A 74 -4.11 17.99 13.88
C ASP A 74 -5.40 17.67 14.65
N THR A 75 -6.30 16.84 14.10
CA THR A 75 -7.52 16.45 14.82
C THR A 75 -7.21 15.28 15.73
N THR A 76 -7.46 15.42 17.04
CA THR A 76 -7.34 14.37 18.08
C THR A 76 -7.36 12.95 17.51
N MET A 77 -6.16 12.39 17.30
CA MET A 77 -5.97 11.11 16.65
C MET A 77 -6.67 10.04 17.47
N THR A 78 -7.80 9.55 16.96
CA THR A 78 -8.57 8.54 17.67
C THR A 78 -7.85 7.20 17.46
N PRO A 79 -7.42 6.50 18.52
CA PRO A 79 -6.29 5.56 18.40
C PRO A 79 -6.63 4.21 17.77
N LYS A 80 -7.86 4.00 17.31
CA LYS A 80 -8.39 2.68 16.95
C LYS A 80 -9.27 2.74 15.70
N THR A 81 -8.72 3.20 14.58
CA THR A 81 -9.43 3.09 13.29
C THR A 81 -8.45 2.84 12.16
N GLY A 82 -8.61 1.70 11.48
CA GLY A 82 -7.73 1.18 10.43
C GLY A 82 -7.78 -0.35 10.40
N THR A 83 -7.55 -0.96 9.23
CA THR A 83 -7.39 -2.41 9.13
C THR A 83 -6.06 -2.79 9.80
N LEU A 84 -6.09 -3.52 10.92
CA LEU A 84 -4.90 -3.90 11.75
C LEU A 84 -3.69 -4.43 10.96
N ASN A 85 -3.97 -5.01 9.80
CA ASN A 85 -3.04 -5.66 8.89
C ASN A 85 -2.17 -4.72 8.03
N TRP A 86 -2.32 -3.39 8.14
CA TRP A 86 -1.50 -2.40 7.41
C TRP A 86 -0.88 -1.33 8.33
N THR A 87 -0.99 -1.54 9.63
CA THR A 87 -0.58 -0.56 10.65
C THR A 87 0.89 -0.74 10.99
N ALA A 88 1.64 0.36 10.91
CA ALA A 88 3.08 0.40 11.23
C ALA A 88 3.35 0.06 12.71
N PRO A 89 4.49 -0.59 13.03
CA PRO A 89 4.76 -1.12 14.36
C PRO A 89 4.89 -0.06 15.46
N GLU A 90 5.26 1.17 15.13
CA GLU A 90 5.27 2.31 16.05
C GLU A 90 3.85 2.71 16.50
N VAL A 91 2.84 2.50 15.65
CA VAL A 91 1.42 2.71 16.02
C VAL A 91 0.92 1.59 16.94
N LEU A 92 1.52 0.40 16.86
CA LEU A 92 1.18 -0.76 17.68
C LEU A 92 1.93 -0.80 19.02
N LYS A 93 3.07 -0.12 19.14
CA LYS A 93 3.90 -0.07 20.37
C LYS A 93 3.47 0.97 21.39
N ASP A 94 2.68 1.95 20.98
CA ASP A 94 2.34 3.10 21.81
C ASP A 94 0.90 2.92 22.32
N ASP A 95 0.70 2.06 23.35
CA ASP A 95 -0.45 1.85 24.26
C ASP A 95 -1.88 2.34 23.84
N GLY A 96 -2.22 2.30 22.56
CA GLY A 96 -3.41 2.96 22.05
C GLY A 96 -3.35 4.49 22.08
N GLN A 97 -2.16 5.08 21.92
CA GLN A 97 -1.89 6.50 21.62
C GLN A 97 -1.07 6.68 20.33
N GLY A 98 -0.73 5.58 19.63
CA GLY A 98 0.03 5.60 18.39
C GLY A 98 -0.44 6.69 17.43
N HIS A 99 0.40 7.72 17.31
CA HIS A 99 0.18 8.85 16.42
C HIS A 99 0.27 8.33 14.97
N TYR A 100 -0.86 7.94 14.39
CA TYR A 100 -0.93 7.73 12.95
C TYR A 100 -0.48 9.05 12.30
N ASN A 101 0.63 8.99 11.58
CA ASN A 101 1.26 10.14 10.95
C ASN A 101 1.69 9.77 9.52
N PHE A 102 2.19 10.72 8.74
CA PHE A 102 2.58 10.48 7.34
C PHE A 102 3.45 9.22 7.12
N PRO A 103 4.43 8.85 7.99
CA PRO A 103 5.22 7.64 7.81
C PRO A 103 4.42 6.33 7.81
N ALA A 104 3.28 6.28 8.50
CA ALA A 104 2.44 5.07 8.53
C ALA A 104 1.89 4.74 7.14
N ASP A 105 1.41 5.76 6.43
CA ASP A 105 0.98 5.64 5.04
C ASP A 105 2.13 5.20 4.10
N ILE A 106 3.36 5.67 4.37
CA ILE A 106 4.55 5.26 3.60
C ILE A 106 4.88 3.77 3.85
N CYS A 107 4.73 3.27 5.07
CA CYS A 107 4.91 1.84 5.32
C CYS A 107 3.82 1.00 4.63
N SER A 108 2.55 1.43 4.68
CA SER A 108 1.47 0.79 3.92
C SER A 108 1.75 0.82 2.40
N PHE A 109 2.37 1.89 1.90
CA PHE A 109 2.80 1.96 0.50
C PHE A 109 3.90 0.93 0.17
N GLY A 110 4.91 0.77 1.05
CA GLY A 110 5.94 -0.26 0.90
C GLY A 110 5.37 -1.68 0.85
N VAL A 111 4.31 -1.93 1.61
CA VAL A 111 3.55 -3.18 1.53
C VAL A 111 2.93 -3.37 0.13
N VAL A 112 2.23 -2.36 -0.38
CA VAL A 112 1.62 -2.44 -1.73
C VAL A 112 2.69 -2.61 -2.82
N LEU A 113 3.86 -1.97 -2.70
CA LEU A 113 4.99 -2.19 -3.61
C LEU A 113 5.48 -3.64 -3.60
N THR A 114 5.48 -4.27 -2.43
CA THR A 114 5.84 -5.70 -2.30
C THR A 114 4.81 -6.56 -3.01
N GLU A 115 3.51 -6.30 -2.84
CA GLU A 115 2.44 -7.03 -3.56
C GLU A 115 2.53 -6.87 -5.08
N LEU A 116 2.85 -5.66 -5.55
CA LEU A 116 3.07 -5.38 -6.98
C LEU A 116 4.26 -6.16 -7.56
N TYR A 117 5.29 -6.41 -6.74
CA TYR A 117 6.49 -7.14 -7.16
C TYR A 117 6.29 -8.64 -7.17
N THR A 118 5.68 -9.19 -6.11
CA THR A 118 5.46 -10.65 -5.97
C THR A 118 4.26 -11.15 -6.77
N LEU A 119 3.42 -10.23 -7.26
CA LEU A 119 2.07 -10.51 -7.76
C LEU A 119 1.26 -11.33 -6.74
N ASP A 120 1.60 -11.19 -5.46
CA ASP A 120 1.06 -11.98 -4.39
C ASP A 120 0.52 -11.06 -3.33
N THR A 121 -0.70 -11.33 -2.91
CA THR A 121 -1.27 -10.64 -1.78
C THR A 121 -0.56 -11.17 -0.54
N LEU A 122 -0.16 -10.32 0.39
CA LEU A 122 0.48 -10.79 1.63
C LEU A 122 -0.39 -11.76 2.44
N HIS A 123 -1.68 -11.89 2.07
CA HIS A 123 -2.63 -12.85 2.62
C HIS A 123 -2.44 -14.30 2.14
N SER A 124 -1.85 -14.55 0.97
CA SER A 124 -1.88 -15.88 0.33
C SER A 124 -0.68 -16.78 0.62
N SER A 125 0.51 -16.22 0.89
CA SER A 125 1.74 -17.02 0.91
C SER A 125 2.44 -17.21 2.26
N LEU A 126 1.93 -16.66 3.37
CA LEU A 126 2.74 -16.58 4.59
C LEU A 126 2.07 -17.17 5.83
N HIS A 127 2.58 -18.34 6.23
CA HIS A 127 2.49 -18.90 7.57
C HIS A 127 3.22 -18.06 8.64
N SER A 128 3.93 -17.00 8.24
CA SER A 128 4.63 -16.07 9.12
C SER A 128 3.75 -14.85 9.40
N SER A 129 3.68 -14.41 10.66
CA SER A 129 2.81 -13.32 11.09
C SER A 129 2.98 -12.08 10.21
N GLN A 130 1.88 -11.59 9.64
CA GLN A 130 1.81 -10.37 8.82
C GLN A 130 2.54 -9.17 9.46
N PHE A 131 2.51 -9.12 10.79
CA PHE A 131 3.26 -8.19 11.63
C PHE A 131 4.79 -8.24 11.44
N LEU A 132 5.40 -9.41 11.22
CA LEU A 132 6.84 -9.51 10.96
C LEU A 132 7.20 -8.93 9.60
N ILE A 133 6.37 -9.11 8.58
CA ILE A 133 6.66 -8.55 7.25
C ILE A 133 6.48 -7.04 7.26
N LEU A 134 5.40 -6.54 7.87
CA LEU A 134 5.21 -5.12 8.11
C LEU A 134 6.40 -4.50 8.86
N ASN A 135 6.83 -5.12 9.97
CA ASN A 135 8.02 -4.67 10.68
C ASN A 135 9.22 -4.59 9.76
N ARG A 136 9.48 -5.65 8.98
CA ARG A 136 10.64 -5.71 8.10
C ARG A 136 10.57 -4.69 6.95
N VAL A 137 9.38 -4.41 6.43
CA VAL A 137 9.18 -3.36 5.42
C VAL A 137 9.37 -1.98 6.05
N CYS A 138 8.79 -1.72 7.23
CA CYS A 138 8.89 -0.42 7.89
C CYS A 138 10.32 -0.14 8.43
N ASP A 139 11.05 -1.17 8.90
CA ASP A 139 12.42 -1.05 9.43
C ASP A 139 13.51 -1.14 8.35
N GLY A 140 13.11 -1.37 7.08
CA GLY A 140 14.03 -1.49 5.94
C GLY A 140 14.75 -2.84 5.82
N SER A 141 14.48 -3.82 6.68
CA SER A 141 15.10 -5.15 6.59
C SER A 141 14.47 -6.06 5.54
N LEU A 142 13.30 -5.71 5.00
CA LEU A 142 12.67 -6.32 3.84
C LEU A 142 12.54 -5.26 2.74
N HIS A 143 13.51 -5.25 1.85
CA HIS A 143 13.37 -4.63 0.55
C HIS A 143 12.88 -5.68 -0.45
N PRO A 144 12.00 -5.30 -1.41
CA PRO A 144 11.82 -6.13 -2.59
C PRO A 144 13.21 -6.30 -3.22
N ILE A 145 13.68 -7.54 -3.33
CA ILE A 145 14.96 -7.83 -3.98
C ILE A 145 14.79 -7.40 -5.43
N LEU A 146 15.33 -6.24 -5.75
CA LEU A 146 15.26 -5.67 -7.09
C LEU A 146 16.06 -6.59 -7.99
N SER A 147 15.42 -7.18 -9.01
CA SER A 147 16.14 -7.96 -10.02
C SER A 147 17.34 -7.15 -10.52
N ASP A 148 18.43 -7.79 -10.93
CA ASP A 148 19.64 -7.09 -11.39
C ASP A 148 19.36 -6.11 -12.54
N ASN A 149 18.27 -6.31 -13.28
CA ASN A 149 17.76 -5.43 -14.34
C ASN A 149 16.96 -4.21 -13.84
N CYS A 150 16.86 -3.99 -12.53
CA CYS A 150 16.14 -2.85 -11.98
C CYS A 150 16.97 -1.56 -12.18
N PRO A 151 16.38 -0.51 -12.77
CA PRO A 151 17.06 0.75 -13.00
C PRO A 151 17.68 1.32 -11.71
N SER A 152 18.89 1.87 -11.82
CA SER A 152 19.66 2.39 -10.68
C SER A 152 18.93 3.46 -9.86
N TRP A 153 18.03 4.22 -10.47
CA TRP A 153 17.23 5.24 -9.78
C TRP A 153 16.22 4.67 -8.76
N TYR A 154 15.96 3.36 -8.77
CA TYR A 154 15.08 2.67 -7.81
C TYR A 154 15.86 2.06 -6.62
N LYS A 155 17.20 2.12 -6.62
CA LYS A 155 18.08 1.51 -5.62
C LYS A 155 18.60 2.49 -4.53
N SER A 156 18.11 3.72 -4.50
CA SER A 156 18.59 4.80 -3.61
C SER A 156 17.74 4.96 -2.36
#